data_AF-A0A7J4NX13-F1
#
_entry.id   AF-A0A7J4NX13-F1
#
_cell.length_a   1.000
_cell.length_b   1.000
_cell.length_c   1.000
_cell.angle_alpha   90.00
_cell.angle_beta   90.00
_cell.angle_gamma   90.00
#
_symmetry.space_group_name_H-M   'P 1'
#
loop_
_entity.id
_entity.type
_entity.pdbx_description
1 polymer ?
#
loop_
_entity_poly.entity_id
_entity_poly.type
_entity_poly.pdbx_seq_one_letter_code
_entity_poly.pdbx_strand_id
1 'polypeptide(L)'
;MKTLGQLKADYIVNNLTAFCPGCGNGMILNCFVRAVDDLGWDVKDMLCVSGIGCSSWIPSPHFKGDTLHTTHGRALAFAQGAKVFNPALKTVVFTGDGDGAGIGGNHLIHAARRNIGITCILVNNFNYAMTGGQIAPSTRHDAKTSTSPYGNPEQPFEIAKLVAAAGATYVAKWTTNHVLELTKSMKEAMQNPGFSFIEVVSQCPTQQRNILGLRAPAQELPSRLLDMFAESTYQADKQEKAYVYAVPSGEPEAALKAVTQALGDSGKAKLVDHLTLGRAVRVDAADIESAKGKLGIPEVQRIADNREGKHEIGVFVRRQRPEYTEALREIGRRARGEQ
;
A
#
# COMPACT_ATOMS: atom_id res chain seq x y z
N MET A 1 -8.19 -15.76 -20.23
CA MET A 1 -7.38 -15.36 -19.08
C MET A 1 -6.85 -16.62 -18.41
N LYS A 2 -5.55 -16.69 -18.08
CA LYS A 2 -4.97 -17.85 -17.41
C LYS A 2 -5.59 -18.06 -16.03
N THR A 3 -5.71 -19.31 -15.60
CA THR A 3 -6.10 -19.63 -14.22
C THR A 3 -4.98 -19.27 -13.25
N LEU A 4 -5.28 -19.15 -11.95
CA LEU A 4 -4.25 -18.93 -10.93
C LEU A 4 -3.21 -20.07 -10.90
N GLY A 5 -3.64 -21.31 -11.20
CA GLY A 5 -2.74 -22.46 -11.30
C GLY A 5 -1.74 -22.33 -12.45
N GLN A 6 -2.20 -21.88 -13.62
CA GLN A 6 -1.35 -21.60 -14.78
C GLN A 6 -0.36 -20.46 -14.48
N LEU A 7 -0.82 -19.36 -13.89
CA LEU A 7 0.07 -18.25 -13.51
C LEU A 7 1.14 -18.68 -12.49
N LYS A 8 0.77 -19.50 -11.51
CA LYS A 8 1.74 -20.06 -10.56
C LYS A 8 2.76 -20.94 -11.27
N ALA A 9 2.31 -21.83 -12.15
CA ALA A 9 3.19 -22.70 -12.92
C ALA A 9 4.14 -21.91 -13.83
N ASP A 10 3.71 -20.79 -14.39
CA ASP A 10 4.51 -20.01 -15.34
C ASP A 10 5.48 -19.06 -14.65
N TYR A 11 5.07 -18.40 -13.55
CA TYR A 11 5.79 -17.26 -12.97
C TYR A 11 6.29 -17.45 -11.54
N ILE A 12 5.78 -18.43 -10.80
CA ILE A 12 6.06 -18.59 -9.37
C ILE A 12 6.89 -19.86 -9.10
N VAL A 13 7.95 -19.72 -8.31
CA VAL A 13 8.78 -20.85 -7.88
C VAL A 13 7.98 -21.75 -6.95
N ASN A 14 7.98 -23.05 -7.20
CA ASN A 14 7.26 -24.02 -6.39
C ASN A 14 8.05 -24.34 -5.10
N ASN A 15 7.94 -23.46 -4.10
CA ASN A 15 8.53 -23.63 -2.78
C ASN A 15 7.52 -23.27 -1.67
N LEU A 16 7.87 -23.65 -0.44
CA LEU A 16 7.12 -23.22 0.73
C LEU A 16 7.23 -21.70 0.86
N THR A 17 6.09 -21.04 1.04
CA THR A 17 6.08 -19.61 1.31
C THR A 17 6.45 -19.32 2.76
N ALA A 18 7.25 -18.27 2.97
CA ALA A 18 7.51 -17.75 4.32
C ALA A 18 6.48 -16.71 4.77
N PHE A 19 5.46 -16.43 3.95
CA PHE A 19 4.40 -15.51 4.33
C PHE A 19 3.49 -16.15 5.38
N CYS A 20 3.16 -15.37 6.41
CA CYS A 20 2.15 -15.79 7.38
C CYS A 20 0.79 -16.04 6.68
N PRO A 21 -0.04 -16.97 7.17
CA PRO A 21 -1.40 -17.16 6.66
C PRO A 21 -2.17 -15.84 6.63
N GLY A 22 -2.72 -15.50 5.46
CA GLY A 22 -3.48 -14.26 5.25
C GLY A 22 -2.64 -12.98 5.04
N CYS A 23 -1.32 -13.08 4.94
CA CYS A 23 -0.45 -11.95 4.60
C CYS A 23 -0.74 -11.43 3.18
N GLY A 24 -0.80 -10.10 3.03
CA GLY A 24 -1.08 -9.46 1.75
C GLY A 24 0.02 -9.62 0.69
N ASN A 25 1.25 -9.99 1.08
CA ASN A 25 2.37 -10.17 0.13
C ASN A 25 2.08 -11.22 -0.95
N GLY A 26 1.37 -12.30 -0.60
CA GLY A 26 0.93 -13.29 -1.59
C GLY A 26 -0.09 -12.73 -2.58
N MET A 27 -0.96 -11.81 -2.14
CA MET A 27 -1.91 -11.13 -3.03
C MET A 27 -1.20 -10.17 -3.97
N ILE A 28 -0.19 -9.45 -3.49
CA ILE A 28 0.65 -8.55 -4.28
C ILE A 28 1.42 -9.34 -5.33
N LEU A 29 2.01 -10.49 -4.97
CA LEU A 29 2.66 -11.39 -5.93
C LEU A 29 1.69 -11.84 -7.02
N ASN A 30 0.47 -12.24 -6.65
CA ASN A 30 -0.56 -12.63 -7.62
C ASN A 30 -0.97 -11.49 -8.55
N CYS A 31 -1.09 -10.26 -8.05
CA CYS A 31 -1.36 -9.08 -8.89
C CYS A 31 -0.20 -8.80 -9.84
N PHE A 32 1.04 -8.91 -9.35
CA PHE A 32 2.24 -8.69 -10.14
C PHE A 32 2.37 -9.70 -11.28
N VAL A 33 2.26 -11.01 -11.02
CA VAL A 33 2.38 -12.02 -12.10
C VAL A 33 1.24 -11.93 -13.11
N ARG A 34 0.04 -11.51 -12.69
CA ARG A 34 -1.07 -11.19 -13.62
C ARG A 34 -0.73 -9.99 -14.51
N ALA A 35 -0.16 -8.94 -13.94
CA ALA A 35 0.27 -7.78 -14.71
C ALA A 35 1.36 -8.15 -15.74
N VAL A 36 2.33 -9.00 -15.34
CA VAL A 36 3.37 -9.53 -16.24
C VAL A 36 2.77 -10.35 -17.38
N ASP A 37 1.86 -11.28 -17.07
CA ASP A 37 1.18 -12.13 -18.06
C ASP A 37 0.34 -11.31 -19.05
N ASP A 38 -0.46 -10.36 -18.54
CA ASP A 38 -1.30 -9.47 -19.34
C ASP A 38 -0.47 -8.59 -20.29
N LEU A 39 0.75 -8.22 -19.89
CA LEU A 39 1.68 -7.45 -20.72
C LEU A 39 2.45 -8.31 -21.72
N GLY A 40 2.36 -9.65 -21.62
CA GLY A 40 3.12 -10.58 -22.46
C GLY A 40 4.63 -10.47 -22.25
N TRP A 41 5.08 -10.08 -21.06
CA TRP A 41 6.51 -9.93 -20.79
C TRP A 41 7.15 -11.29 -20.49
N ASP A 42 8.26 -11.59 -21.18
CA ASP A 42 9.11 -12.73 -20.85
C ASP A 42 9.87 -12.44 -19.54
N VAL A 43 9.84 -13.39 -18.62
CA VAL A 43 10.57 -13.35 -17.34
C VAL A 43 12.08 -13.20 -17.53
N LYS A 44 12.63 -13.63 -18.67
CA LYS A 44 14.05 -13.50 -19.04
C LYS A 44 14.47 -12.05 -19.30
N ASP A 45 13.54 -11.18 -19.64
CA ASP A 45 13.80 -9.75 -19.84
C ASP A 45 13.62 -8.94 -18.56
N MET A 46 13.23 -9.59 -17.45
CA MET A 46 12.85 -8.94 -16.21
C MET A 46 13.92 -9.08 -15.14
N LEU A 47 14.09 -8.02 -14.36
CA LEU A 47 14.85 -8.04 -13.13
C LEU A 47 14.00 -7.50 -11.99
N CYS A 48 13.76 -8.34 -10.99
CA CYS A 48 13.12 -7.94 -9.75
C CYS A 48 14.17 -7.69 -8.66
N VAL A 49 14.27 -6.47 -8.16
CA VAL A 49 15.23 -6.11 -7.10
C VAL A 49 14.47 -5.89 -5.79
N SER A 50 14.97 -6.44 -4.69
CA SER A 50 14.39 -6.22 -3.37
C SER A 50 15.42 -5.83 -2.31
N GLY A 51 14.95 -5.14 -1.26
CA GLY A 51 15.76 -4.77 -0.09
C GLY A 51 15.69 -5.87 0.96
N ILE A 52 15.52 -5.53 2.24
CA ILE A 52 15.31 -6.50 3.33
C ILE A 52 13.95 -6.27 4.01
N GLY A 53 13.21 -7.36 4.23
CA GLY A 53 11.90 -7.36 4.89
C GLY A 53 10.97 -8.42 4.32
N CYS A 54 9.77 -8.58 4.91
CA CYS A 54 8.78 -9.55 4.40
C CYS A 54 8.38 -9.25 2.95
N SER A 55 8.31 -7.97 2.58
CA SER A 55 8.02 -7.51 1.21
C SER A 55 9.08 -7.95 0.21
N SER A 56 10.35 -8.04 0.63
CA SER A 56 11.46 -8.47 -0.24
C SER A 56 11.36 -9.91 -0.71
N TRP A 57 10.58 -10.71 0.02
CA TRP A 57 10.33 -12.11 -0.33
C TRP A 57 9.30 -12.26 -1.46
N ILE A 58 8.58 -11.19 -1.83
CA ILE A 58 7.64 -11.20 -2.96
C ILE A 58 8.35 -11.65 -4.25
N PRO A 59 9.44 -11.00 -4.68
CA PRO A 59 10.20 -11.49 -5.83
C PRO A 59 11.16 -12.62 -5.47
N SER A 60 11.90 -12.54 -4.36
CA SER A 60 12.98 -13.50 -4.05
C SER A 60 12.69 -14.26 -2.75
N PRO A 61 12.31 -15.55 -2.78
CA PRO A 61 12.62 -16.51 -3.84
C PRO A 61 11.41 -16.92 -4.71
N HIS A 62 10.31 -16.16 -4.71
CA HIS A 62 9.04 -16.64 -5.24
C HIS A 62 8.80 -16.37 -6.74
N PHE A 63 9.51 -15.44 -7.37
CA PHE A 63 9.37 -15.13 -8.80
C PHE A 63 10.42 -15.89 -9.64
N LYS A 64 10.02 -16.41 -10.79
CA LYS A 64 10.88 -17.23 -11.67
C LYS A 64 11.87 -16.45 -12.54
N GLY A 65 11.70 -15.14 -12.68
CA GLY A 65 12.67 -14.29 -13.39
C GLY A 65 13.91 -13.99 -12.55
N ASP A 66 14.83 -13.20 -13.11
CA ASP A 66 16.03 -12.81 -12.38
C ASP A 66 15.68 -11.93 -11.18
N THR A 67 16.33 -12.22 -10.04
CA THR A 67 16.13 -11.47 -8.80
C THR A 67 17.44 -11.04 -8.17
N LEU A 68 17.45 -9.85 -7.57
CA LEU A 68 18.53 -9.37 -6.72
C LEU A 68 17.97 -9.03 -5.34
N HIS A 69 18.29 -9.86 -4.35
CA HIS A 69 17.98 -9.61 -2.95
C HIS A 69 19.16 -8.86 -2.32
N THR A 70 18.99 -7.56 -2.10
CA THR A 70 20.10 -6.64 -1.78
C THR A 70 20.15 -6.31 -0.29
N THR A 71 20.96 -5.33 0.10
CA THR A 71 21.02 -4.84 1.48
C THR A 71 19.85 -3.89 1.79
N HIS A 72 19.54 -3.78 3.08
CA HIS A 72 18.38 -3.01 3.56
C HIS A 72 18.41 -1.56 3.05
N GLY A 73 17.34 -1.14 2.40
CA GLY A 73 17.14 0.18 1.79
C GLY A 73 17.96 0.46 0.54
N ARG A 74 18.66 -0.52 -0.04
CA ARG A 74 19.54 -0.31 -1.20
C ARG A 74 18.97 -0.84 -2.51
N ALA A 75 17.79 -1.46 -2.51
CA ALA A 75 17.14 -2.01 -3.70
C ALA A 75 17.10 -1.02 -4.88
N LEU A 76 16.68 0.23 -4.63
CA LEU A 76 16.63 1.27 -5.65
C LEU A 76 18.01 1.69 -6.17
N ALA A 77 19.05 1.63 -5.35
CA ALA A 77 20.41 1.94 -5.81
C ALA A 77 20.91 0.87 -6.78
N PHE A 78 20.73 -0.41 -6.44
CA PHE A 78 21.08 -1.54 -7.31
C PHE A 78 20.25 -1.55 -8.59
N ALA A 79 18.94 -1.32 -8.49
CA ALA A 79 18.03 -1.26 -9.64
C ALA A 79 18.41 -0.16 -10.62
N GLN A 80 18.80 1.03 -10.13
CA GLN A 80 19.29 2.10 -10.99
C GLN A 80 20.59 1.71 -11.71
N GLY A 81 21.53 1.08 -11.02
CA GLY A 81 22.76 0.59 -11.65
C GLY A 81 22.48 -0.42 -12.77
N ALA A 82 21.63 -1.43 -12.48
CA ALA A 82 21.25 -2.45 -13.45
C ALA A 82 20.53 -1.85 -14.68
N LYS A 83 19.58 -0.94 -14.46
CA LYS A 83 18.81 -0.30 -15.53
C LYS A 83 19.65 0.65 -16.39
N VAL A 84 20.62 1.36 -15.79
CA VAL A 84 21.57 2.20 -16.54
C VAL A 84 22.50 1.33 -17.38
N PHE A 85 22.97 0.20 -16.85
CA PHE A 85 23.83 -0.75 -17.57
C PHE A 85 23.10 -1.44 -18.73
N ASN A 86 21.89 -1.98 -18.47
CA ASN A 86 21.04 -2.59 -19.48
C ASN A 86 19.66 -1.89 -19.52
N PRO A 87 19.50 -0.87 -20.38
CA PRO A 87 18.25 -0.12 -20.47
C PRO A 87 17.08 -0.91 -21.05
N ALA A 88 17.30 -2.02 -21.74
CA ALA A 88 16.23 -2.89 -22.24
C ALA A 88 15.57 -3.70 -21.11
N LEU A 89 16.24 -3.84 -19.97
CA LEU A 89 15.77 -4.64 -18.84
C LEU A 89 14.50 -4.06 -18.21
N LYS A 90 13.50 -4.91 -18.00
CA LYS A 90 12.25 -4.56 -17.32
C LYS A 90 12.48 -4.66 -15.80
N THR A 91 12.87 -3.54 -15.19
CA THR A 91 13.28 -3.51 -13.78
C THR A 91 12.13 -3.13 -12.85
N VAL A 92 11.83 -4.02 -11.91
CA VAL A 92 10.79 -3.82 -10.89
C VAL A 92 11.41 -3.95 -9.51
N VAL A 93 11.12 -3.00 -8.62
CA VAL A 93 11.63 -2.97 -7.24
C VAL A 93 10.50 -3.32 -6.28
N PHE A 94 10.77 -4.23 -5.34
CA PHE A 94 9.89 -4.50 -4.21
C PHE A 94 10.57 -4.04 -2.92
N THR A 95 9.88 -3.23 -2.13
CA THR A 95 10.40 -2.70 -0.88
C THR A 95 9.29 -2.63 0.17
N GLY A 96 9.65 -2.58 1.45
CA GLY A 96 8.72 -2.26 2.53
C GLY A 96 8.68 -0.76 2.81
N ASP A 97 7.70 -0.29 3.58
CA ASP A 97 7.69 1.06 4.14
C ASP A 97 8.96 1.39 4.93
N GLY A 98 9.40 0.51 5.81
CA GLY A 98 10.65 0.67 6.55
C GLY A 98 11.92 0.60 5.68
N ASP A 99 11.95 -0.32 4.72
CA ASP A 99 13.08 -0.48 3.79
C ASP A 99 13.21 0.72 2.85
N GLY A 100 12.12 1.13 2.20
CA GLY A 100 12.11 2.08 1.10
C GLY A 100 11.88 3.53 1.53
N ALA A 101 11.03 3.78 2.54
CA ALA A 101 10.76 5.12 3.06
C ALA A 101 11.53 5.42 4.36
N GLY A 102 12.08 4.39 5.03
CA GLY A 102 12.96 4.55 6.18
C GLY A 102 14.42 4.68 5.76
N ILE A 103 15.22 3.64 5.97
CA ILE A 103 16.66 3.64 5.65
C ILE A 103 16.96 3.88 4.15
N GLY A 104 16.02 3.51 3.27
CA GLY A 104 16.08 3.75 1.82
C GLY A 104 15.52 5.10 1.36
N GLY A 105 14.97 5.92 2.26
CA GLY A 105 14.18 7.12 1.90
C GLY A 105 14.90 8.09 0.96
N ASN A 106 16.20 8.32 1.19
CA ASN A 106 16.99 9.19 0.32
C ASN A 106 17.17 8.62 -1.10
N HIS A 107 17.29 7.29 -1.23
CA HIS A 107 17.33 6.66 -2.55
C HIS A 107 15.97 6.70 -3.24
N LEU A 108 14.87 6.60 -2.48
CA LEU A 108 13.50 6.70 -3.00
C LEU A 108 13.24 8.07 -3.64
N ILE A 109 13.47 9.15 -2.91
CA ILE A 109 13.24 10.50 -3.43
C ILE A 109 14.17 10.82 -4.61
N HIS A 110 15.41 10.33 -4.60
CA HIS A 110 16.32 10.56 -5.70
C HIS A 110 16.07 9.66 -6.92
N ALA A 111 15.50 8.46 -6.75
CA ALA A 111 15.04 7.65 -7.87
C ALA A 111 13.88 8.34 -8.60
N ALA A 112 12.91 8.87 -7.83
CA ALA A 112 11.83 9.69 -8.34
C ALA A 112 12.33 10.95 -9.06
N ARG A 113 13.28 11.68 -8.46
CA ARG A 113 13.90 12.87 -9.06
C ARG A 113 14.64 12.56 -10.36
N ARG A 114 15.41 11.46 -10.39
CA ARG A 114 16.17 11.07 -11.60
C ARG A 114 15.25 10.66 -12.73
N ASN A 115 14.15 9.96 -12.46
CA ASN A 115 13.25 9.46 -13.50
C ASN A 115 13.94 8.43 -14.42
N ILE A 116 14.54 7.40 -13.82
CA ILE A 116 15.03 6.21 -14.54
C ILE A 116 13.85 5.22 -14.63
N GLY A 117 13.69 4.54 -15.77
CA GLY A 117 12.61 3.60 -16.08
C GLY A 117 12.54 2.37 -15.15
N ILE A 118 12.05 2.58 -13.93
CA ILE A 118 11.95 1.58 -12.86
C ILE A 118 10.57 1.70 -12.23
N THR A 119 9.91 0.56 -12.02
CA THR A 119 8.68 0.50 -11.22
C THR A 119 9.00 0.07 -9.80
N CYS A 120 8.71 0.92 -8.81
CA CYS A 120 8.85 0.63 -7.39
C CYS A 120 7.48 0.31 -6.77
N ILE A 121 7.34 -0.90 -6.25
CA ILE A 121 6.18 -1.38 -5.50
C ILE A 121 6.57 -1.41 -4.03
N LEU A 122 6.06 -0.45 -3.27
CA LEU A 122 6.28 -0.33 -1.83
C LEU A 122 5.11 -0.95 -1.08
N VAL A 123 5.39 -1.94 -0.24
CA VAL A 123 4.41 -2.59 0.62
C VAL A 123 4.37 -1.86 1.96
N ASN A 124 3.25 -1.21 2.26
CA ASN A 124 3.02 -0.49 3.51
C ASN A 124 2.10 -1.30 4.42
N ASN A 125 2.65 -1.87 5.49
CA ASN A 125 1.89 -2.56 6.54
C ASN A 125 1.96 -1.81 7.88
N PHE A 126 2.50 -0.59 7.86
CA PHE A 126 2.65 0.34 8.98
C PHE A 126 3.63 -0.12 10.07
N ASN A 127 4.56 -1.05 9.79
CA ASN A 127 5.59 -1.48 10.74
C ASN A 127 6.76 -2.26 10.12
N TYR A 128 7.84 -2.41 10.89
CA TYR A 128 8.87 -3.41 10.56
C TYR A 128 8.42 -4.82 11.00
N ALA A 129 7.58 -5.46 10.18
CA ALA A 129 6.94 -6.73 10.54
C ALA A 129 7.95 -7.87 10.80
N MET A 130 8.95 -8.01 9.93
CA MET A 130 9.91 -9.11 9.97
C MET A 130 10.74 -9.12 11.26
N THR A 131 11.04 -7.94 11.79
CA THR A 131 11.91 -7.76 12.96
C THR A 131 11.14 -7.72 14.28
N GLY A 132 9.82 -7.86 14.25
CA GLY A 132 8.99 -7.89 15.48
C GLY A 132 8.03 -6.71 15.65
N GLY A 133 7.69 -6.00 14.57
CA GLY A 133 6.61 -5.00 14.57
C GLY A 133 6.99 -3.67 15.24
N GLN A 134 8.17 -3.13 14.92
CA GLN A 134 8.62 -1.80 15.35
C GLN A 134 7.98 -0.67 14.54
N ILE A 135 8.11 0.57 15.04
CA ILE A 135 7.71 1.79 14.33
C ILE A 135 8.37 1.85 12.95
N ALA A 136 7.57 2.02 11.90
CA ALA A 136 7.99 2.37 10.55
C ALA A 136 7.61 3.84 10.24
N PRO A 137 8.16 4.44 9.16
CA PRO A 137 7.89 5.84 8.83
C PRO A 137 6.42 6.16 8.50
N SER A 138 5.61 5.14 8.21
CA SER A 138 4.16 5.24 7.98
C SER A 138 3.32 4.91 9.22
N THR A 139 3.94 4.47 10.33
CA THR A 139 3.22 4.14 11.56
C THR A 139 2.52 5.39 12.10
N ARG A 140 1.21 5.28 12.36
CA ARG A 140 0.38 6.38 12.85
C ARG A 140 0.95 6.96 14.16
N HIS A 141 0.79 8.26 14.33
CA HIS A 141 1.00 8.93 15.62
C HIS A 141 0.21 8.22 16.74
N ASP A 142 0.78 8.18 17.94
CA ASP A 142 0.27 7.49 19.13
C ASP A 142 0.09 5.97 19.02
N ALA A 143 0.39 5.37 17.87
CA ALA A 143 0.28 3.93 17.72
C ALA A 143 1.32 3.19 18.57
N LYS A 144 0.86 2.17 19.31
CA LYS A 144 1.72 1.33 20.13
C LYS A 144 2.37 0.24 19.28
N THR A 145 3.69 0.14 19.38
CA THR A 145 4.50 -0.89 18.71
C THR A 145 5.43 -1.56 19.71
N SER A 146 6.22 -2.56 19.28
CA SER A 146 7.17 -3.23 20.17
C SER A 146 8.26 -2.30 20.73
N THR A 147 8.58 -1.21 20.03
CA THR A 147 9.58 -0.20 20.44
C THR A 147 8.97 1.13 20.86
N SER A 148 7.66 1.31 20.67
CA SER A 148 6.88 2.43 21.20
C SER A 148 5.69 1.95 22.04
N PRO A 149 5.93 1.32 23.21
CA PRO A 149 4.84 0.81 24.06
C PRO A 149 3.91 1.92 24.57
N TYR A 150 4.39 3.17 24.59
CA TYR A 150 3.65 4.35 25.04
C TYR A 150 3.12 5.22 23.88
N GLY A 151 3.23 4.76 22.63
CA GLY A 151 2.77 5.47 21.44
C GLY A 151 3.91 6.05 20.60
N ASN A 152 3.68 6.17 19.29
CA ASN A 152 4.62 6.77 18.35
C ASN A 152 4.62 8.31 18.48
N PRO A 153 5.75 8.96 18.82
CA PRO A 153 5.80 10.41 18.94
C PRO A 153 5.83 11.13 17.57
N GLU A 154 6.16 10.43 16.49
CA GLU A 154 6.33 11.04 15.17
C GLU A 154 5.01 11.10 14.37
N GLN A 155 4.96 12.04 13.43
CA GLN A 155 3.89 12.09 12.43
C GLN A 155 4.24 11.16 11.26
N PRO A 156 3.31 10.35 10.75
CA PRO A 156 3.58 9.42 9.66
C PRO A 156 3.79 10.16 8.33
N PHE A 157 4.68 9.66 7.49
CA PHE A 157 4.78 10.10 6.11
C PHE A 157 3.56 9.66 5.29
N GLU A 158 3.02 10.59 4.50
CA GLU A 158 2.20 10.25 3.34
C GLU A 158 3.10 9.88 2.16
N ILE A 159 3.57 8.63 2.12
CA ILE A 159 4.65 8.17 1.22
C ILE A 159 4.32 8.43 -0.25
N ALA A 160 3.12 8.11 -0.74
CA ALA A 160 2.71 8.42 -2.11
C ALA A 160 2.83 9.93 -2.43
N LYS A 161 2.37 10.81 -1.53
CA LYS A 161 2.47 12.27 -1.71
C LYS A 161 3.92 12.75 -1.69
N LEU A 162 4.76 12.19 -0.81
CA LEU A 162 6.20 12.46 -0.77
C LEU A 162 6.87 12.12 -2.10
N VAL A 163 6.59 10.94 -2.67
CA VAL A 163 7.18 10.50 -3.93
C VAL A 163 6.66 11.30 -5.13
N ALA A 164 5.38 11.69 -5.11
CA ALA A 164 4.81 12.60 -6.09
C ALA A 164 5.54 13.96 -6.10
N ALA A 165 5.74 14.55 -4.92
CA ALA A 165 6.49 15.78 -4.73
C ALA A 165 7.97 15.64 -5.15
N ALA A 166 8.58 14.47 -4.93
CA ALA A 166 9.97 14.19 -5.30
C ALA A 166 10.23 14.08 -6.81
N GLY A 167 9.19 14.04 -7.66
CA GLY A 167 9.34 14.13 -9.11
C GLY A 167 8.99 12.86 -9.90
N ALA A 168 8.37 11.86 -9.28
CA ALA A 168 7.94 10.65 -10.00
C ALA A 168 6.96 10.98 -11.14
N THR A 169 6.97 10.19 -12.21
CA THR A 169 6.10 10.37 -13.39
C THR A 169 4.80 9.59 -13.28
N TYR A 170 4.81 8.52 -12.50
CA TYR A 170 3.62 7.75 -12.15
C TYR A 170 3.62 7.51 -10.63
N VAL A 171 2.52 7.86 -9.95
CA VAL A 171 2.32 7.60 -8.53
C VAL A 171 0.91 7.10 -8.29
N ALA A 172 0.78 5.94 -7.65
CA ALA A 172 -0.49 5.38 -7.24
C ALA A 172 -0.43 4.83 -5.81
N LYS A 173 -1.60 4.75 -5.17
CA LYS A 173 -1.80 4.06 -3.89
C LYS A 173 -3.02 3.18 -3.98
N TRP A 174 -2.87 1.92 -3.60
CA TRP A 174 -3.96 0.96 -3.54
C TRP A 174 -3.82 0.11 -2.29
N THR A 175 -4.83 -0.72 -2.02
CA THR A 175 -4.74 -1.71 -0.96
C THR A 175 -4.85 -3.11 -1.56
N THR A 176 -4.45 -4.11 -0.79
CA THR A 176 -4.65 -5.52 -1.16
C THR A 176 -6.13 -5.92 -1.26
N ASN A 177 -7.06 -5.10 -0.79
CA ASN A 177 -8.51 -5.29 -1.04
C ASN A 177 -8.90 -4.92 -2.49
N HIS A 178 -8.18 -4.00 -3.12
CA HIS A 178 -8.47 -3.47 -4.46
C HIS A 178 -7.63 -4.16 -5.54
N VAL A 179 -7.72 -5.50 -5.61
CA VAL A 179 -6.81 -6.31 -6.44
C VAL A 179 -6.90 -6.03 -7.94
N LEU A 180 -8.07 -5.64 -8.44
CA LEU A 180 -8.27 -5.35 -9.86
C LEU A 180 -7.60 -4.03 -10.24
N GLU A 181 -7.85 -2.98 -9.45
CA GLU A 181 -7.25 -1.66 -9.59
C GLU A 181 -5.73 -1.70 -9.38
N LEU A 182 -5.27 -2.47 -8.39
CA LEU A 182 -3.85 -2.68 -8.14
C LEU A 182 -3.17 -3.37 -9.34
N THR A 183 -3.77 -4.45 -9.87
CA THR A 183 -3.23 -5.14 -11.06
C THR A 183 -3.18 -4.20 -12.27
N LYS A 184 -4.24 -3.42 -12.50
CA LYS A 184 -4.28 -2.40 -13.56
C LYS A 184 -3.18 -1.35 -13.37
N SER A 185 -3.02 -0.84 -12.16
CA SER A 185 -2.00 0.14 -11.82
C SER A 185 -0.59 -0.40 -12.00
N MET A 186 -0.33 -1.67 -11.68
CA MET A 186 0.97 -2.31 -11.94
C MET A 186 1.29 -2.34 -13.43
N LYS A 187 0.31 -2.67 -14.28
CA LYS A 187 0.48 -2.64 -15.75
C LYS A 187 0.83 -1.23 -16.24
N GLU A 188 0.05 -0.24 -15.82
CA GLU A 188 0.27 1.17 -16.19
C GLU A 188 1.64 1.68 -15.72
N ALA A 189 2.02 1.37 -14.47
CA ALA A 189 3.32 1.75 -13.90
C ALA A 189 4.49 1.12 -14.67
N MET A 190 4.38 -0.16 -15.04
CA MET A 190 5.40 -0.91 -15.77
C MET A 190 5.57 -0.44 -17.22
N GLN A 191 4.53 0.13 -17.83
CA GLN A 191 4.58 0.70 -19.18
C GLN A 191 4.98 2.18 -19.21
N ASN A 192 5.02 2.85 -18.06
CA ASN A 192 5.34 4.27 -17.98
C ASN A 192 6.85 4.50 -18.30
N PRO A 193 7.19 5.40 -19.24
CA PRO A 193 8.57 5.77 -19.55
C PRO A 193 9.12 6.71 -18.45
N GLY A 194 9.64 6.12 -17.37
CA GLY A 194 10.18 6.85 -16.23
C GLY A 194 10.04 6.10 -14.91
N PHE A 195 10.29 6.82 -13.81
CA PHE A 195 10.14 6.26 -12.47
C PHE A 195 8.66 6.20 -12.07
N SER A 196 8.20 4.98 -11.80
CA SER A 196 6.86 4.70 -11.35
C SER A 196 6.87 4.23 -9.90
N PHE A 197 5.90 4.68 -9.12
CA PHE A 197 5.76 4.30 -7.72
C PHE A 197 4.34 3.86 -7.42
N ILE A 198 4.20 2.71 -6.75
CA ILE A 198 2.93 2.21 -6.24
C ILE A 198 3.10 1.91 -4.75
N GLU A 199 2.38 2.65 -3.91
CA GLU A 199 2.21 2.29 -2.50
C GLU A 199 1.06 1.28 -2.38
N VAL A 200 1.34 0.11 -1.83
CA VAL A 200 0.34 -0.93 -1.58
C VAL A 200 0.16 -1.09 -0.08
N VAL A 201 -0.98 -0.61 0.44
CA VAL A 201 -1.37 -0.86 1.82
C VAL A 201 -1.76 -2.34 1.95
N SER A 202 -1.04 -3.07 2.78
CA SER A 202 -1.07 -4.53 2.84
C SER A 202 -1.32 -5.00 4.25
N GLN A 203 -2.15 -6.02 4.39
CA GLN A 203 -2.48 -6.60 5.68
C GLN A 203 -1.31 -7.46 6.21
N CYS A 204 -0.96 -7.25 7.47
CA CYS A 204 -0.02 -8.05 8.22
C CYS A 204 -0.70 -8.62 9.49
N PRO A 205 -1.37 -9.79 9.38
CA PRO A 205 -2.15 -10.37 10.48
C PRO A 205 -1.34 -10.58 11.78
N THR A 206 -0.04 -10.82 11.66
CA THR A 206 0.83 -11.14 12.80
C THR A 206 1.18 -9.92 13.65
N GLN A 207 1.66 -8.83 13.03
CA GLN A 207 2.21 -7.67 13.75
C GLN A 207 1.30 -6.45 13.72
N GLN A 208 0.63 -6.18 12.60
CA GLN A 208 -0.23 -5.00 12.44
C GLN A 208 -1.45 -5.05 13.38
N ARG A 209 -1.89 -6.26 13.80
CA ARG A 209 -2.96 -6.41 14.80
C ARG A 209 -2.67 -5.65 16.10
N ASN A 210 -1.39 -5.54 16.50
CA ASN A 210 -1.01 -4.86 17.74
C ASN A 210 -1.22 -3.35 17.61
N ILE A 211 -0.85 -2.80 16.45
CA ILE A 211 -1.01 -1.37 16.10
C ILE A 211 -2.49 -1.00 16.04
N LEU A 212 -3.32 -1.90 15.52
CA LEU A 212 -4.76 -1.69 15.34
C LEU A 212 -5.58 -2.10 16.57
N GLY A 213 -4.95 -2.59 17.65
CA GLY A 213 -5.65 -3.08 18.84
C GLY A 213 -6.57 -4.28 18.58
N LEU A 214 -6.35 -5.03 17.49
CA LEU A 214 -7.20 -6.14 17.10
C LEU A 214 -6.89 -7.39 17.94
N ARG A 215 -7.86 -7.80 18.75
CA ARG A 215 -7.85 -9.07 19.48
C ARG A 215 -8.91 -9.99 18.87
N ALA A 216 -8.48 -10.86 17.97
CA ALA A 216 -9.34 -11.88 17.34
C ALA A 216 -8.53 -13.17 17.10
N PRO A 217 -9.20 -14.32 16.93
CA PRO A 217 -8.54 -15.54 16.48
C PRO A 217 -7.73 -15.30 15.20
N ALA A 218 -6.56 -15.94 15.10
CA ALA A 218 -5.63 -15.68 14.00
C ALA A 218 -6.23 -15.92 12.62
N GLN A 219 -7.23 -16.80 12.52
CA GLN A 219 -7.94 -17.16 11.30
C GLN A 219 -8.90 -16.07 10.81
N GLU A 220 -9.39 -15.20 11.71
CA GLU A 220 -10.34 -14.12 11.38
C GLU A 220 -9.63 -12.81 11.06
N LEU A 221 -8.40 -12.63 11.54
CA LEU A 221 -7.65 -11.39 11.33
C LEU A 221 -7.48 -11.00 9.85
N PRO A 222 -7.18 -11.93 8.91
CA PRO A 222 -6.97 -11.56 7.52
C PRO A 222 -8.21 -10.92 6.87
N SER A 223 -9.40 -11.49 7.07
CA SER A 223 -10.63 -10.95 6.48
C SER A 223 -11.00 -9.62 7.13
N ARG A 224 -10.93 -9.52 8.47
CA ARG A 224 -11.18 -8.27 9.18
C ARG A 224 -10.27 -7.13 8.72
N LEU A 225 -8.99 -7.40 8.48
CA LEU A 225 -8.05 -6.40 7.96
C LEU A 225 -8.39 -5.95 6.54
N LEU A 226 -8.91 -6.83 5.69
CA LEU A 226 -9.38 -6.46 4.36
C LEU A 226 -10.66 -5.61 4.42
N ASP A 227 -11.60 -5.98 5.30
CA ASP A 227 -12.81 -5.18 5.56
C ASP A 227 -12.43 -3.78 6.09
N MET A 228 -11.42 -3.69 6.96
CA MET A 228 -10.86 -2.41 7.39
C MET A 228 -10.34 -1.57 6.22
N PHE A 229 -9.65 -2.18 5.26
CA PHE A 229 -9.18 -1.46 4.08
C PHE A 229 -10.33 -0.98 3.20
N ALA A 230 -11.38 -1.79 3.04
CA ALA A 230 -12.58 -1.39 2.31
C ALA A 230 -13.30 -0.20 2.97
N GLU A 231 -13.38 -0.20 4.31
CA GLU A 231 -14.06 0.87 5.05
C GLU A 231 -13.21 2.14 5.19
N SER A 232 -11.88 2.00 5.25
CA SER A 232 -10.96 3.10 5.58
C SER A 232 -10.29 3.76 4.38
N THR A 233 -10.81 3.54 3.17
CA THR A 233 -10.26 4.12 1.95
C THR A 233 -11.31 4.82 1.11
N TYR A 234 -10.89 5.76 0.30
CA TYR A 234 -11.75 6.46 -0.67
C TYR A 234 -10.97 6.84 -1.91
N GLN A 235 -11.70 7.02 -3.02
CA GLN A 235 -11.15 7.58 -4.26
C GLN A 235 -11.71 8.98 -4.46
N ALA A 236 -10.85 9.98 -4.70
CA ALA A 236 -11.26 11.38 -4.79
C ALA A 236 -12.27 11.66 -5.92
N ASP A 237 -12.23 10.87 -7.00
CA ASP A 237 -13.08 10.98 -8.19
C ASP A 237 -14.44 10.29 -8.06
N LYS A 238 -14.66 9.48 -7.00
CA LYS A 238 -15.93 8.80 -6.78
C LYS A 238 -16.84 9.59 -5.84
N GLN A 239 -18.10 9.76 -6.26
CA GLN A 239 -19.14 10.31 -5.41
C GLN A 239 -19.43 9.34 -4.25
N GLU A 240 -19.25 9.80 -3.02
CA GLU A 240 -19.49 8.98 -1.84
C GLU A 240 -20.94 9.09 -1.37
N LYS A 241 -21.41 8.00 -0.74
CA LYS A 241 -22.68 8.01 -0.01
C LYS A 241 -22.55 8.91 1.22
N ALA A 242 -23.63 9.63 1.54
CA ALA A 242 -23.70 10.42 2.76
C ALA A 242 -23.92 9.47 3.96
N TYR A 243 -22.93 9.39 4.83
CA TYR A 243 -22.98 8.63 6.09
C TYR A 243 -22.01 9.27 7.10
N VAL A 244 -22.08 8.88 8.36
CA VAL A 244 -21.13 9.35 9.40
C VAL A 244 -20.67 8.20 10.28
N TYR A 245 -19.60 8.42 11.03
CA TYR A 245 -19.15 7.51 12.07
C TYR A 245 -19.46 8.08 13.45
N ALA A 246 -20.20 7.33 14.26
CA ALA A 246 -20.26 7.54 15.70
C ALA A 246 -19.07 6.81 16.34
N VAL A 247 -18.13 7.59 16.88
CA VAL A 247 -16.95 7.06 17.58
C VAL A 247 -17.35 6.71 19.02
N PRO A 248 -17.23 5.43 19.44
CA PRO A 248 -17.66 5.02 20.78
C PRO A 248 -16.86 5.69 21.90
N SER A 249 -17.52 6.06 22.99
CA SER A 249 -16.86 6.50 24.24
C SER A 249 -16.36 5.33 25.11
N GLY A 250 -16.90 4.12 24.86
CA GLY A 250 -16.55 2.89 25.57
C GLY A 250 -16.74 1.67 24.67
N GLU A 251 -17.47 0.66 25.15
CA GLU A 251 -17.69 -0.59 24.42
C GLU A 251 -18.42 -0.37 23.09
N PRO A 252 -17.84 -0.76 21.94
CA PRO A 252 -18.43 -0.51 20.62
C PRO A 252 -19.81 -1.15 20.41
N GLU A 253 -20.05 -2.32 21.01
CA GLU A 253 -21.34 -3.02 20.96
C GLU A 253 -22.44 -2.25 21.70
N ALA A 254 -22.11 -1.61 22.83
CA ALA A 254 -23.04 -0.77 23.56
C ALA A 254 -23.38 0.49 22.75
N ALA A 255 -22.36 1.11 22.14
CA ALA A 255 -22.57 2.24 21.24
C ALA A 255 -23.46 1.87 20.04
N LEU A 256 -23.25 0.71 19.40
CA LEU A 256 -24.11 0.26 18.30
C LEU A 256 -25.59 0.15 18.74
N LYS A 257 -25.84 -0.46 19.90
CA LYS A 257 -27.20 -0.63 20.43
C LYS A 257 -27.85 0.73 20.71
N ALA A 258 -27.14 1.63 21.38
CA ALA A 258 -27.62 2.96 21.73
C ALA A 258 -27.89 3.82 20.47
N VAL A 259 -26.97 3.79 19.50
CA VAL A 259 -27.13 4.48 18.22
C VAL A 259 -28.31 3.92 17.43
N THR A 260 -28.47 2.59 17.37
CA THR A 260 -29.62 1.97 16.67
C THR A 260 -30.93 2.38 17.31
N GLN A 261 -31.00 2.42 18.65
CA GLN A 261 -32.18 2.86 19.38
C GLN A 261 -32.48 4.36 19.14
N ALA A 262 -31.44 5.21 19.14
CA ALA A 262 -31.60 6.65 18.91
C ALA A 262 -32.08 6.96 17.49
N LEU A 263 -31.61 6.20 16.48
CA LEU A 263 -32.03 6.37 15.10
C LEU A 263 -33.47 5.89 14.86
N GLY A 264 -33.90 4.80 15.49
CA GLY A 264 -35.19 4.16 15.18
C GLY A 264 -35.29 3.87 13.68
N ASP A 265 -36.43 4.19 13.06
CA ASP A 265 -36.65 3.95 11.62
C ASP A 265 -35.97 4.99 10.70
N SER A 266 -35.32 6.01 11.26
CA SER A 266 -34.73 7.11 10.47
C SER A 266 -33.38 6.80 9.83
N GLY A 267 -32.74 5.68 10.19
CA GLY A 267 -31.43 5.31 9.66
C GLY A 267 -31.02 3.89 10.04
N LYS A 268 -29.91 3.43 9.46
CA LYS A 268 -29.29 2.15 9.78
C LYS A 268 -27.93 2.39 10.42
N ALA A 269 -27.62 1.58 11.42
CA ALA A 269 -26.32 1.58 12.06
C ALA A 269 -25.69 0.19 11.95
N LYS A 270 -24.38 0.15 11.73
CA LYS A 270 -23.60 -1.08 11.78
C LYS A 270 -22.23 -0.81 12.39
N LEU A 271 -21.69 -1.80 13.07
CA LEU A 271 -20.32 -1.72 13.56
C LEU A 271 -19.35 -2.03 12.43
N VAL A 272 -18.29 -1.23 12.33
CA VAL A 272 -17.23 -1.41 11.32
C VAL A 272 -15.87 -1.28 11.98
N ASP A 273 -14.89 -1.98 11.41
CA ASP A 273 -13.49 -1.82 11.77
C ASP A 273 -12.86 -0.76 10.85
N HIS A 274 -12.22 0.27 11.41
CA HIS A 274 -11.62 1.38 10.67
C HIS A 274 -10.14 1.58 11.09
N LEU A 275 -9.24 1.79 10.12
CA LEU A 275 -7.78 1.91 10.35
C LEU A 275 -7.44 3.04 11.32
N THR A 276 -8.09 4.19 11.16
CA THR A 276 -7.88 5.35 12.02
C THR A 276 -8.79 5.37 13.25
N LEU A 277 -10.10 5.27 13.05
CA LEU A 277 -11.11 5.41 14.11
C LEU A 277 -11.25 4.16 15.03
N GLY A 278 -10.59 3.04 14.71
CA GLY A 278 -10.80 1.80 15.43
C GLY A 278 -12.17 1.19 15.14
N ARG A 279 -12.82 0.58 16.14
CA ARG A 279 -14.20 0.08 15.99
C ARG A 279 -15.17 1.24 16.12
N ALA A 280 -15.85 1.59 15.03
CA ALA A 280 -16.77 2.71 14.98
C ALA A 280 -18.15 2.25 14.49
N VAL A 281 -19.20 2.99 14.88
CA VAL A 281 -20.56 2.73 14.42
C VAL A 281 -20.81 3.58 13.18
N ARG A 282 -20.89 2.95 12.02
CA ARG A 282 -21.26 3.62 10.78
C ARG A 282 -22.78 3.82 10.76
N VAL A 283 -23.20 5.04 10.49
CA VAL A 283 -24.60 5.47 10.43
C VAL A 283 -24.93 5.93 9.01
N ASP A 284 -25.79 5.17 8.33
CA ASP A 284 -26.31 5.48 7.01
C ASP A 284 -27.78 5.94 7.16
N ALA A 285 -28.11 7.16 6.72
CA ALA A 285 -29.47 7.72 6.78
C ALA A 285 -29.76 8.57 5.53
N ALA A 286 -31.04 8.75 5.20
CA ALA A 286 -31.45 9.62 4.09
C ALA A 286 -31.20 11.11 4.41
N ASP A 287 -31.41 11.51 5.66
CA ASP A 287 -31.07 12.83 6.20
C ASP A 287 -29.98 12.67 7.28
N ILE A 288 -28.75 12.96 6.88
CA ILE A 288 -27.58 12.84 7.76
C ILE A 288 -27.55 13.89 8.85
N GLU A 289 -28.06 15.10 8.60
CA GLU A 289 -28.04 16.15 9.62
C GLU A 289 -29.04 15.86 10.73
N SER A 290 -30.23 15.36 10.37
CA SER A 290 -31.18 14.85 11.38
C SER A 290 -30.59 13.67 12.16
N ALA A 291 -29.90 12.73 11.50
CA ALA A 291 -29.24 11.61 12.17
C ALA A 291 -28.17 12.09 13.16
N LYS A 292 -27.30 13.02 12.76
CA LYS A 292 -26.27 13.63 13.63
C LYS A 292 -26.88 14.24 14.89
N GLY A 293 -28.00 14.95 14.77
CA GLY A 293 -28.71 15.55 15.90
C GLY A 293 -29.17 14.55 16.97
N LYS A 294 -29.34 13.28 16.61
CA LYS A 294 -29.73 12.20 17.52
C LYS A 294 -28.55 11.47 18.19
N LEU A 295 -27.31 11.75 17.76
CA LEU A 295 -26.10 11.06 18.24
C LEU A 295 -25.40 11.76 19.41
N GLY A 296 -26.01 12.81 19.98
CA GLY A 296 -25.53 13.48 21.20
C GLY A 296 -25.79 12.65 22.47
N ILE A 297 -25.46 11.36 22.44
CA ILE A 297 -25.72 10.38 23.51
C ILE A 297 -24.41 9.98 24.21
N PRO A 298 -24.45 9.56 25.49
CA PRO A 298 -23.23 9.28 26.28
C PRO A 298 -22.30 8.23 25.68
N GLU A 299 -22.84 7.26 24.95
CA GLU A 299 -22.07 6.17 24.31
C GLU A 299 -21.30 6.61 23.07
N VAL A 300 -21.55 7.83 22.57
CA VAL A 300 -20.85 8.42 21.42
C VAL A 300 -19.95 9.54 21.91
N GLN A 301 -18.63 9.33 21.81
CA GLN A 301 -17.63 10.33 22.19
C GLN A 301 -17.66 11.53 21.25
N ARG A 302 -17.73 11.26 19.94
CA ARG A 302 -17.79 12.28 18.89
C ARG A 302 -18.31 11.68 17.59
N ILE A 303 -18.79 12.55 16.71
CA ILE A 303 -19.17 12.21 15.35
C ILE A 303 -17.98 12.55 14.43
N ALA A 304 -17.61 11.61 13.58
CA ALA A 304 -16.60 11.78 12.55
C ALA A 304 -17.27 11.74 11.17
N ASP A 305 -16.83 12.63 10.28
CA ASP A 305 -17.31 12.67 8.91
C ASP A 305 -16.87 11.42 8.13
N ASN A 306 -17.56 11.10 7.03
CA ASN A 306 -17.30 9.91 6.22
C ASN A 306 -15.87 9.83 5.64
N ARG A 307 -15.11 10.93 5.61
CA ARG A 307 -13.71 10.94 5.16
C ARG A 307 -12.69 11.00 6.27
N GLU A 308 -13.12 11.22 7.51
CA GLU A 308 -12.20 11.46 8.59
C GLU A 308 -11.34 10.23 8.88
N GLY A 309 -10.02 10.40 8.79
CA GLY A 309 -9.07 9.31 9.00
C GLY A 309 -9.03 8.26 7.89
N LYS A 310 -9.76 8.41 6.79
CA LYS A 310 -9.61 7.53 5.62
C LYS A 310 -8.36 7.86 4.82
N HIS A 311 -7.85 6.86 4.11
CA HIS A 311 -6.74 7.01 3.19
C HIS A 311 -7.26 7.18 1.75
N GLU A 312 -6.79 8.23 1.09
CA GLU A 312 -7.00 8.39 -0.34
C GLU A 312 -6.25 7.29 -1.10
N ILE A 313 -6.93 6.65 -2.04
CA ILE A 313 -6.39 5.65 -2.96
C ILE A 313 -6.71 6.06 -4.40
N GLY A 314 -5.88 5.63 -5.34
CA GLY A 314 -6.00 6.05 -6.73
C GLY A 314 -4.66 6.28 -7.39
N VAL A 315 -4.72 6.84 -8.60
CA VAL A 315 -3.55 7.38 -9.31
C VAL A 315 -3.46 8.87 -9.02
N PHE A 316 -2.39 9.31 -8.36
CA PHE A 316 -2.16 10.71 -7.96
C PHE A 316 -1.40 11.48 -9.02
N VAL A 317 -0.47 10.81 -9.70
CA VAL A 317 0.39 11.44 -10.72
C VAL A 317 0.41 10.56 -11.96
N ARG A 318 0.14 11.18 -13.10
CA ARG A 318 0.42 10.64 -14.43
C ARG A 318 0.93 11.80 -15.29
N ARG A 319 2.23 11.84 -15.53
CA ARG A 319 2.88 12.87 -16.36
C ARG A 319 4.07 12.28 -17.10
N GLN A 320 4.48 12.92 -18.18
CA GLN A 320 5.69 12.56 -18.90
C GLN A 320 6.75 13.63 -18.71
N ARG A 321 8.01 13.18 -18.62
CA ARG A 321 9.21 14.01 -18.75
C ARG A 321 10.37 13.12 -19.21
N PRO A 322 11.43 13.67 -19.81
CA PRO A 322 12.54 12.88 -20.34
C PRO A 322 13.10 11.88 -19.31
N GLU A 323 13.42 10.67 -19.77
CA GLU A 323 14.06 9.69 -18.91
C GLU A 323 15.53 10.09 -18.69
N TYR A 324 16.07 9.83 -17.49
CA TYR A 324 17.48 10.12 -17.22
C TYR A 324 18.43 9.37 -18.15
N THR A 325 18.10 8.12 -18.52
CA THR A 325 18.93 7.30 -19.39
C THR A 325 18.99 7.89 -20.81
N GLU A 326 17.89 8.45 -21.30
CA GLU A 326 17.84 9.19 -22.57
C GLU A 326 18.68 10.48 -22.48
N ALA A 327 18.51 11.26 -21.41
CA ALA A 327 19.30 12.46 -21.18
C ALA A 327 20.81 12.17 -21.12
N LEU A 328 21.22 11.09 -20.46
CA LEU A 328 22.61 10.64 -20.41
C LEU A 328 23.15 10.23 -21.79
N ARG A 329 22.36 9.48 -22.57
CA ARG A 329 22.76 9.10 -23.93
C ARG A 329 22.94 10.33 -24.82
N GLU A 330 22.02 11.29 -24.71
CA GLU A 330 22.09 12.53 -25.47
C GLU A 330 23.33 13.36 -25.11
N ILE A 331 23.64 13.48 -23.81
CA ILE A 331 24.89 14.12 -23.35
C ILE A 331 26.10 13.38 -23.89
N GLY A 332 26.11 12.04 -23.84
CA GLY A 332 27.20 11.22 -24.35
C GLY A 332 27.40 11.36 -25.87
N ARG A 333 26.31 11.40 -26.64
CA ARG A 333 26.28 11.62 -28.09
C ARG A 333 26.91 12.97 -28.45
N ARG A 334 26.46 14.05 -27.78
CA ARG A 334 27.02 15.40 -27.94
C ARG A 334 28.51 15.46 -27.58
N ALA A 335 28.91 14.78 -26.50
CA ALA A 335 30.31 14.73 -26.08
C ALA A 335 31.21 14.02 -27.10
N ARG A 336 30.67 13.11 -27.92
CA ARG A 336 31.39 12.43 -29.02
C ARG A 336 31.31 13.17 -30.36
N GLY A 337 30.63 14.32 -30.43
CA GLY A 337 30.44 15.07 -31.68
C GLY A 337 29.47 14.43 -32.68
N GLU A 338 28.65 13.48 -32.21
CA GLU A 338 27.59 12.87 -33.01
C GLU A 338 26.41 13.86 -33.13
N GLN A 339 26.02 14.22 -34.35
CA GLN A 339 24.84 15.07 -34.64
C GLN A 339 23.53 14.34 -34.40
#